data_AF-A0A3A9CAR4-F1
#
_entry.id   AF-A0A3A9CAR4-F1
#
_cell.length_a   1.000
_cell.length_b   1.000
_cell.length_c   1.000
_cell.angle_alpha   90.00
_cell.angle_beta   90.00
_cell.angle_gamma   90.00
#
_symmetry.space_group_name_H-M   'P 1'
#
loop_
_entity.id
_entity.type
_entity.pdbx_description
1 polymer ?
#
loop_
_entity_poly.entity_id
_entity_poly.type
_entity_poly.pdbx_seq_one_letter_code
_entity_poly.pdbx_strand_id
1 'polypeptide(L)'
;MIHEEKKAAKIVEELTVYFFALGAETIESKIHREENEMVISFMADYQQEYAHKLKKLDEYLNGPKNDGIEDVYWELAGSGEPGETSQILLIGMMIDRANIRIDEGYVLLEMFKEI
;
A
#
# COMPACT_ATOMS: atom_id res chain seq x y z
N MET A 1 -2.09 16.33 11.62
CA MET A 1 -0.65 16.65 11.48
C MET A 1 0.30 15.72 12.24
N ILE A 2 -0.13 14.77 13.07
CA ILE A 2 0.71 13.59 13.41
C ILE A 2 0.04 12.31 12.88
N HIS A 3 -1.26 12.37 12.59
CA HIS A 3 -2.07 11.22 12.24
C HIS A 3 -1.82 10.77 10.80
N GLU A 4 -1.86 11.69 9.84
CA GLU A 4 -1.59 11.39 8.42
C GLU A 4 -0.15 10.92 8.17
N GLU A 5 0.82 11.54 8.85
CA GLU A 5 2.22 11.13 8.77
C GLU A 5 2.44 9.71 9.33
N LYS A 6 1.71 9.35 10.39
CA LYS A 6 1.70 7.98 10.92
C LYS A 6 1.02 7.00 9.96
N LYS A 7 -0.12 7.38 9.38
CA LYS A 7 -0.83 6.59 8.37
C LYS A 7 0.08 6.27 7.19
N ALA A 8 0.78 7.27 6.66
CA ALA A 8 1.73 7.06 5.56
C ALA A 8 2.92 6.17 5.92
N ALA A 9 3.53 6.36 7.10
CA ALA A 9 4.61 5.49 7.55
C ALA A 9 4.16 4.02 7.65
N LYS A 10 2.94 3.78 8.12
CA LYS A 10 2.37 2.44 8.26
C LYS A 10 1.90 1.85 6.93
N ILE A 11 1.44 2.65 5.96
CA ILE A 11 1.24 2.18 4.58
C ILE A 11 2.55 1.60 4.03
N VAL A 12 3.66 2.34 4.20
CA VAL A 12 4.98 1.87 3.78
C VAL A 12 5.40 0.60 4.54
N GLU A 13 5.15 0.53 5.85
CA GLU A 13 5.42 -0.66 6.65
C GLU A 13 4.66 -1.90 6.14
N GLU A 14 3.34 -1.80 5.96
CA GLU A 14 2.50 -2.91 5.50
C GLU A 14 2.89 -3.36 4.08
N LEU A 15 3.16 -2.42 3.16
CA LEU A 15 3.69 -2.75 1.84
C LEU A 15 5.05 -3.45 1.93
N THR A 16 5.94 -2.98 2.79
CA THR A 16 7.26 -3.59 2.99
C THR A 16 7.13 -5.04 3.45
N VAL A 17 6.28 -5.30 4.45
CA VAL A 17 6.01 -6.65 4.95
C VAL A 17 5.37 -7.53 3.87
N TYR A 18 4.40 -6.99 3.13
CA TYR A 18 3.73 -7.70 2.05
C TYR A 18 4.70 -8.11 0.94
N PHE A 19 5.56 -7.20 0.49
CA PHE A 19 6.53 -7.47 -0.59
C PHE A 19 7.68 -8.37 -0.14
N PHE A 20 8.13 -8.32 1.12
CA PHE A 20 9.04 -9.34 1.64
C PHE A 20 8.43 -10.74 1.62
N ALA A 21 7.13 -10.88 1.91
CA ALA A 21 6.43 -12.17 1.80
C ALA A 21 6.27 -12.65 0.34
N LEU A 22 6.46 -11.76 -0.64
CA LEU A 22 6.52 -12.07 -2.08
C LEU A 22 7.95 -12.33 -2.57
N GLY A 23 8.92 -12.36 -1.66
CA GLY A 23 10.33 -12.61 -1.95
C GLY A 23 11.05 -11.40 -2.54
N ALA A 24 10.61 -10.17 -2.24
CA ALA A 24 11.33 -8.96 -2.59
C ALA A 24 12.73 -8.94 -1.93
N GLU A 25 13.75 -8.58 -2.69
CA GLU A 25 15.10 -8.31 -2.21
C GLU A 25 15.37 -6.81 -2.14
N THR A 26 14.69 -6.02 -2.98
CA THR A 26 14.87 -4.58 -3.12
C THR A 26 13.54 -3.87 -2.97
N ILE A 27 13.46 -2.95 -2.00
CA ILE A 27 12.30 -2.10 -1.76
C ILE A 27 12.78 -0.65 -1.64
N GLU A 28 12.12 0.24 -2.37
CA GLU A 28 12.34 1.68 -2.30
C GLU A 28 11.01 2.38 -2.02
N SER A 29 11.01 3.33 -1.08
CA SER A 29 9.81 4.09 -0.74
C SER A 29 10.15 5.57 -0.55
N LYS A 30 9.22 6.42 -0.95
CA LYS A 30 9.32 7.88 -0.83
C LYS A 30 7.98 8.43 -0.37
N ILE A 31 8.00 9.26 0.67
CA ILE A 31 6.83 9.99 1.14
C ILE A 31 7.09 11.47 0.86
N HIS A 32 6.19 12.09 0.11
CA HIS A 32 6.19 13.51 -0.17
C HIS A 32 4.90 14.15 0.27
N ARG A 33 5.04 15.35 0.84
CA ARG A 33 3.90 16.17 1.22
C ARG A 33 3.82 17.33 0.26
N GLU A 34 2.65 17.48 -0.35
CA GLU A 34 2.27 18.63 -1.17
C GLU A 34 1.30 19.51 -0.38
N GLU A 35 0.81 20.59 -1.00
CA GLU A 35 -0.06 21.56 -0.31
C GLU A 35 -1.39 20.94 0.14
N ASN A 36 -1.97 20.04 -0.66
CA ASN A 36 -3.29 19.46 -0.42
C ASN A 36 -3.30 17.92 -0.41
N GLU A 37 -2.16 17.27 -0.66
CA GLU A 37 -2.08 15.81 -0.69
C GLU A 37 -0.73 15.30 -0.18
N MET A 38 -0.74 14.05 0.27
CA MET A 38 0.44 13.25 0.54
C MET A 38 0.57 12.21 -0.57
N VAL A 39 1.76 12.12 -1.14
CA VAL A 39 2.11 11.19 -2.20
C VAL A 39 3.10 10.17 -1.66
N ILE A 40 2.76 8.88 -1.80
CA ILE A 40 3.61 7.76 -1.40
C ILE A 40 4.00 7.01 -2.67
N SER A 41 5.27 7.09 -3.04
CA SER A 41 5.85 6.27 -4.11
C SER A 41 6.48 5.04 -3.49
N PHE A 42 6.16 3.86 -4.00
CA PHE A 42 6.68 2.58 -3.50
C PHE A 42 7.06 1.70 -4.70
N MET A 43 8.29 1.19 -4.69
CA MET A 43 8.80 0.26 -5.69
C MET A 43 9.33 -0.97 -4.97
N ALA A 44 9.00 -2.15 -5.50
CA ALA A 44 9.56 -3.40 -5.02
C ALA A 44 9.71 -4.41 -6.15
N ASP A 45 10.74 -5.25 -6.05
CA ASP A 45 10.82 -6.48 -6.82
C ASP A 45 9.92 -7.57 -6.22
N TYR A 46 9.73 -8.66 -6.96
CA TYR A 46 8.96 -9.81 -6.48
C TYR A 46 9.39 -11.09 -7.21
N GLN A 47 9.19 -12.25 -6.57
CA GLN A 47 9.41 -13.53 -7.24
C GLN A 47 8.25 -13.86 -8.19
N GLN A 48 8.58 -14.29 -9.40
CA GLN A 48 7.62 -14.50 -10.49
C GLN A 48 6.51 -15.50 -10.14
N GLU A 49 6.77 -16.45 -9.25
CA GLU A 49 5.76 -17.40 -8.73
C GLU A 49 4.58 -16.70 -8.03
N TYR A 50 4.83 -15.53 -7.43
CA TYR A 50 3.82 -14.72 -6.76
C TYR A 50 3.18 -13.63 -7.63
N ALA A 51 3.56 -13.52 -8.91
CA ALA A 51 3.00 -12.52 -9.83
C ALA A 51 1.45 -12.52 -9.88
N HIS A 52 0.84 -13.70 -9.66
CA HIS A 52 -0.61 -13.85 -9.62
C HIS A 52 -1.28 -13.09 -8.47
N LYS A 53 -0.60 -12.88 -7.34
CA LYS A 53 -1.10 -12.11 -6.19
C LYS A 53 -1.22 -10.62 -6.51
N LEU A 54 -0.35 -10.11 -7.38
CA LEU A 54 -0.30 -8.70 -7.78
C LEU A 54 -1.45 -8.29 -8.70
N LYS A 55 -2.08 -9.25 -9.39
CA LYS A 55 -3.18 -8.99 -10.34
C LYS A 55 -4.41 -8.31 -9.71
N LYS A 56 -4.55 -8.40 -8.39
CA LYS A 56 -5.66 -7.82 -7.64
C LYS A 56 -5.31 -6.55 -6.87
N LEU A 57 -4.07 -6.06 -6.99
CA LEU A 57 -3.66 -4.82 -6.30
C LEU A 57 -4.58 -3.65 -6.66
N ASP A 58 -4.95 -3.52 -7.93
CA ASP A 58 -5.84 -2.44 -8.38
C ASP A 58 -7.22 -2.53 -7.76
N GLU A 59 -7.81 -3.74 -7.74
CA GLU A 59 -9.11 -3.99 -7.11
C GLU A 59 -9.08 -3.65 -5.60
N TYR A 60 -7.99 -3.96 -4.91
CA TYR A 60 -7.88 -3.74 -3.47
C TYR A 60 -7.53 -2.30 -3.09
N LEU A 61 -6.69 -1.62 -3.87
CA LEU A 61 -6.24 -0.25 -3.58
C LEU A 61 -7.23 0.83 -4.10
N ASN A 62 -7.90 0.55 -5.21
CA ASN A 62 -8.86 1.47 -5.85
C ASN A 62 -10.33 1.01 -5.70
N GLY A 63 -10.58 -0.06 -4.94
CA GLY A 63 -11.92 -0.59 -4.70
C GLY A 63 -12.84 0.35 -3.91
N PRO A 64 -14.13 0.00 -3.76
CA PRO A 64 -15.10 0.83 -3.06
C PRO A 64 -14.69 1.10 -1.61
N LYS A 65 -14.68 2.38 -1.23
CA LYS A 65 -14.27 2.84 0.10
C LYS A 65 -15.51 3.11 0.95
N ASN A 66 -15.44 2.70 2.21
CA ASN A 66 -16.47 3.02 3.20
C ASN A 66 -15.83 3.94 4.25
N ASP A 67 -15.95 5.24 4.02
CA ASP A 67 -15.29 6.30 4.80
C ASP A 67 -15.59 6.20 6.31
N GLY A 68 -16.72 5.61 6.69
CA GLY A 68 -17.10 5.43 8.09
C GLY A 68 -16.31 4.37 8.86
N ILE A 69 -15.43 3.60 8.20
CA ILE A 69 -14.68 2.49 8.83
C ILE A 69 -13.16 2.67 8.73
N GLU A 70 -12.66 3.71 8.03
CA GLU A 70 -11.22 3.96 7.86
C GLU A 70 -10.46 3.94 9.20
N ASP A 71 -10.95 4.68 10.20
CA ASP A 71 -10.28 4.81 11.50
C ASP A 71 -10.24 3.49 12.28
N VAL A 72 -11.28 2.65 12.16
CA VAL A 72 -11.33 1.33 12.81
C VAL A 72 -10.36 0.36 12.16
N TYR A 73 -10.23 0.42 10.84
CA TYR A 73 -9.32 -0.45 10.10
C TYR A 73 -7.87 -0.05 10.28
N TRP A 74 -7.56 1.25 10.34
CA TRP A 74 -6.23 1.74 10.68
C TRP A 74 -5.68 1.09 11.97
N GLU A 75 -6.51 0.95 13.00
CA GLU A 75 -6.12 0.31 14.26
C GLU A 75 -5.80 -1.19 14.12
N LEU A 76 -6.27 -1.84 13.04
CA LEU A 76 -6.02 -3.24 12.72
C LEU A 76 -4.81 -3.44 11.80
N ALA A 77 -4.20 -2.38 11.29
CA ALA A 77 -3.01 -2.48 10.45
C ALA A 77 -1.87 -3.17 11.23
N GLY A 78 -1.35 -4.27 10.67
CA GLY A 78 -0.30 -5.09 11.28
C GLY A 78 -0.79 -6.31 12.08
N SER A 79 -2.09 -6.61 12.10
CA SER A 79 -2.64 -7.80 12.76
C SER A 79 -2.80 -9.03 11.85
N GLY A 80 -2.47 -8.92 10.56
CA GLY A 80 -2.61 -10.00 9.56
C GLY A 80 -1.33 -10.80 9.34
N GLU A 81 -1.42 -11.95 8.66
CA GLU A 81 -0.23 -12.68 8.23
C GLU A 81 0.47 -11.95 7.06
N PRO A 82 1.82 -11.93 7.00
CA PRO A 82 2.56 -11.32 5.91
C PRO A 82 2.17 -11.89 4.54
N GLY A 83 1.92 -11.01 3.57
CA GLY A 83 1.60 -11.41 2.19
C GLY A 83 0.12 -11.76 1.98
N GLU A 84 -0.73 -11.50 2.98
CA GLU A 84 -2.18 -11.61 2.86
C GLU A 84 -2.81 -10.42 2.13
N THR A 85 -3.95 -10.69 1.51
CA THR A 85 -4.80 -9.67 0.88
C THR A 85 -5.35 -8.64 1.89
N SER A 86 -5.54 -9.05 3.15
CA SER A 86 -6.04 -8.19 4.23
C SER A 86 -5.18 -6.93 4.40
N GLN A 87 -3.85 -7.05 4.30
CA GLN A 87 -2.89 -5.94 4.39
C GLN A 87 -3.10 -4.90 3.27
N ILE A 88 -3.34 -5.36 2.04
CA ILE A 88 -3.56 -4.47 0.89
C ILE A 88 -4.92 -3.79 0.96
N LEU A 89 -5.96 -4.51 1.38
CA LEU A 89 -7.29 -3.91 1.59
C LEU A 89 -7.25 -2.79 2.63
N LEU A 90 -6.50 -3.00 3.72
CA LEU A 90 -6.23 -1.98 4.75
C LEU A 90 -5.61 -0.72 4.13
N ILE A 91 -4.56 -0.89 3.33
CA ILE A 91 -3.91 0.23 2.62
C ILE A 91 -4.91 0.94 1.69
N GLY A 92 -5.73 0.19 0.94
CA GLY A 92 -6.72 0.74 0.02
C GLY A 92 -7.76 1.64 0.70
N MET A 93 -8.09 1.37 1.96
CA MET A 93 -8.97 2.23 2.78
C MET A 93 -8.28 3.48 3.31
N MET A 94 -6.95 3.47 3.41
CA MET A 94 -6.18 4.59 3.97
C MET A 94 -5.76 5.63 2.92
N ILE A 95 -5.86 5.31 1.64
CA ILE A 95 -5.50 6.18 0.51
C ILE A 95 -6.75 6.57 -0.26
N ASP A 96 -6.70 7.62 -1.08
CA ASP A 96 -7.83 8.02 -1.93
C ASP A 96 -7.73 7.41 -3.32
N ARG A 97 -6.52 7.23 -3.84
CA ARG A 97 -6.26 6.58 -5.14
C ARG A 97 -4.85 5.99 -5.19
N ALA A 98 -4.67 4.99 -6.06
CA ALA A 98 -3.37 4.41 -6.40
C ALA A 98 -3.21 4.27 -7.91
N ASN A 99 -2.05 4.66 -8.43
CA ASN A 99 -1.57 4.25 -9.75
C ASN A 99 -0.67 3.03 -9.57
N ILE A 100 -0.91 1.99 -10.35
CA ILE A 100 -0.18 0.73 -10.26
C ILE A 100 0.41 0.40 -11.62
N ARG A 101 1.72 0.16 -11.64
CA ARG A 101 2.42 -0.36 -12.80
C ARG A 101 3.16 -1.62 -12.40
N ILE A 102 2.85 -2.70 -13.11
CA ILE A 102 3.49 -4.01 -12.91
C ILE A 102 4.25 -4.30 -14.18
N ASP A 103 5.57 -4.45 -14.05
CA ASP A 103 6.47 -4.88 -15.11
C ASP A 103 7.08 -6.24 -14.72
N GLU A 104 7.90 -6.82 -15.60
CA GLU A 104 8.59 -8.08 -15.30
C GLU A 104 9.55 -7.91 -14.12
N GLY A 105 9.21 -8.52 -12.99
CA GLY A 105 10.04 -8.57 -11.80
C GLY A 105 9.97 -7.35 -10.88
N TYR A 106 9.20 -6.31 -11.21
CA TYR A 106 9.02 -5.14 -10.33
C TYR A 106 7.61 -4.53 -10.40
N VAL A 107 7.20 -3.91 -9.28
CA VAL A 107 5.97 -3.15 -9.15
C VAL A 107 6.32 -1.72 -8.77
N LEU A 108 5.65 -0.75 -9.40
CA LEU A 108 5.61 0.63 -8.96
C LEU A 108 4.19 0.97 -8.53
N LEU A 109 4.08 1.52 -7.32
CA LEU A 109 2.87 2.06 -6.73
C LEU A 109 3.07 3.54 -6.49
N GLU A 110 2.08 4.34 -6.87
CA GLU A 110 2.00 5.74 -6.52
C GLU A 110 0.63 5.97 -5.89
N MET A 111 0.62 6.23 -4.58
CA MET A 111 -0.60 6.35 -3.78
C MET A 111 -0.76 7.79 -3.31
N PHE A 112 -2.00 8.24 -3.25
CA PHE A 112 -2.34 9.63 -2.95
C PHE A 112 -3.37 9.67 -1.82
N LYS A 113 -3.16 10.57 -0.86
CA LYS A 113 -4.06 10.85 0.27
C LYS A 113 -4.24 12.35 0.44
N GLU A 114 -5.45 12.86 0.34
CA GLU A 114 -5.82 14.27 0.56
C GLU A 114 -5.66 14.63 2.06
N ILE A 115 -5.19 15.85 2.35
CA ILE A 115 -4.85 16.34 3.71
C ILE A 115 -5.84 17.39 4.19
#